data_AF-A0A4U1MCD8-F1
#
_entry.id   AF-A0A4U1MCD8-F1
#
_cell.length_a   1.000
_cell.length_b   1.000
_cell.length_c   1.000
_cell.angle_alpha   90.00
_cell.angle_beta   90.00
_cell.angle_gamma   90.00
#
_symmetry.space_group_name_H-M   'P 1'
#
loop_
_entity.id
_entity.type
_entity.pdbx_description
1 polymer ?
#
loop_
_entity_poly.entity_id
_entity_poly.type
_entity_poly.pdbx_seq_one_letter_code
_entity_poly.pdbx_strand_id
1 'polypeptide(L)' 'MEDHRDMTELSMTSKENWADEELSFFHHSMQQIAPYLNSEGVAIHREIIKEIEQRGGLSAFMPD' A
#
# COMPACT_ATOMS: atom_id res chain seq x y z
N MET A 1 -12.18 8.75 -13.92
CA MET A 1 -11.38 7.56 -13.59
C MET A 1 -10.15 8.10 -12.92
N GLU A 2 -10.07 8.01 -11.60
CA GLU A 2 -8.80 8.25 -10.92
C GLU A 2 -7.85 7.16 -11.38
N ASP A 3 -6.75 7.59 -12.00
CA ASP A 3 -5.74 6.73 -12.62
C ASP A 3 -4.84 6.16 -11.52
N HIS A 4 -5.40 5.28 -10.68
CA HIS A 4 -4.61 4.54 -9.71
C HIS A 4 -3.72 3.57 -10.46
N ARG A 5 -2.41 3.66 -10.22
CA ARG A 5 -1.44 2.77 -10.84
C ARG A 5 -1.65 1.36 -10.31
N ASP A 6 -1.54 0.38 -11.20
CA ASP A 6 -1.64 -1.02 -10.79
C ASP A 6 -0.37 -1.49 -10.06
N MET A 7 -0.44 -2.67 -9.45
CA MET A 7 0.68 -3.25 -8.71
C MET A 7 1.93 -3.48 -9.58
N THR A 8 1.78 -3.70 -10.89
CA THR A 8 2.91 -3.89 -11.80
C THR A 8 3.71 -2.61 -11.91
N GLU A 9 3.04 -1.49 -12.18
CA GLU A 9 3.68 -0.18 -12.26
C GLU A 9 4.27 0.24 -10.91
N LEU A 10 3.51 0.03 -9.85
CA LEU A 10 3.90 0.39 -8.50
C LEU A 10 5.02 -0.48 -7.92
N SER A 11 5.19 -1.73 -8.39
CA SER A 11 6.28 -2.62 -7.97
C SER A 11 7.66 -2.08 -8.32
N MET A 12 7.76 -1.31 -9.42
CA MET A 12 9.00 -0.67 -9.88
C MET A 12 9.19 0.74 -9.30
N THR A 13 8.24 1.19 -8.47
CA THR A 13 8.22 2.54 -7.91
C THR A 13 8.50 2.49 -6.41
N SER A 14 9.37 3.40 -5.93
CA SER A 14 9.61 3.59 -4.49
C SER A 14 8.30 3.91 -3.76
N LYS A 15 8.10 3.35 -2.56
CA LYS A 15 6.87 3.54 -1.77
C LYS A 15 6.67 5.00 -1.33
N GLU A 16 7.76 5.74 -1.17
CA GLU A 16 7.76 7.19 -0.94
C GLU A 16 7.04 7.98 -2.06
N ASN A 17 6.98 7.43 -3.28
CA ASN A 17 6.32 8.04 -4.43
C ASN A 17 4.92 7.47 -4.70
N TRP A 18 4.39 6.63 -3.80
CA TRP A 18 3.01 6.16 -3.89
C TRP A 18 2.06 7.25 -3.38
N ALA A 19 0.91 7.37 -4.02
CA ALA A 19 -0.17 8.20 -3.54
C ALA A 19 -0.77 7.59 -2.26
N ASP A 20 -1.36 8.44 -1.44
CA ASP A 20 -1.98 8.05 -0.17
C ASP A 20 -3.15 7.08 -0.40
N GLU A 21 -3.92 7.28 -1.47
CA GLU A 21 -5.01 6.42 -1.89
C GLU A 21 -4.51 5.04 -2.34
N GLU A 22 -3.36 4.97 -3.03
CA GLU A 22 -2.74 3.71 -3.45
C GLU A 22 -2.26 2.89 -2.25
N LEU A 23 -1.61 3.55 -1.28
CA LEU A 23 -1.17 2.92 -0.04
C LEU A 23 -2.36 2.32 0.72
N SER A 24 -3.43 3.09 0.88
CA SER A 24 -4.65 2.63 1.56
C SER A 24 -5.33 1.47 0.82
N PHE A 25 -5.51 1.60 -0.49
CA PHE A 25 -6.13 0.59 -1.33
C PHE A 25 -5.40 -0.75 -1.28
N PHE A 26 -4.08 -0.74 -1.46
CA PHE A 26 -3.29 -1.98 -1.45
C PHE A 26 -3.09 -2.52 -0.04
N HIS A 27 -2.97 -1.68 0.99
CA HIS A 27 -2.97 -2.14 2.38
C HIS A 27 -4.25 -2.93 2.69
N HIS A 28 -5.42 -2.36 2.37
CA HIS A 28 -6.71 -2.98 2.62
C HIS A 28 -6.89 -4.28 1.82
N SER A 29 -6.51 -4.26 0.53
CA SER A 29 -6.60 -5.44 -0.34
C SER A 29 -5.71 -6.58 0.17
N MET A 30 -4.46 -6.29 0.53
CA MET A 30 -3.51 -7.29 1.01
C MET A 30 -3.86 -7.79 2.41
N GLN A 31 -4.44 -6.95 3.27
CA GLN A 31 -4.92 -7.36 4.60
C GLN A 31 -6.01 -8.45 4.49
N GLN A 32 -6.93 -8.32 3.54
CA GLN A 32 -8.02 -9.29 3.34
C GLN A 32 -7.52 -10.67 2.88
N ILE A 33 -6.42 -10.71 2.11
CA ILE A 33 -5.85 -11.94 1.57
C ILE A 33 -4.57 -12.37 2.28
N ALA A 34 -4.21 -11.75 3.41
CA ALA A 34 -2.94 -11.98 4.11
C ALA A 34 -2.59 -13.46 4.36
N PRO A 35 -3.55 -14.35 4.71
CA PRO A 35 -3.25 -15.78 4.90
C PRO A 35 -2.80 -16.51 3.63
N TYR A 36 -3.09 -15.94 2.45
CA TYR A 36 -2.82 -16.53 1.14
C TYR A 36 -1.61 -15.88 0.44
N LEU A 37 -1.01 -14.86 1.04
CA LEU A 37 0.18 -14.21 0.48
C LEU A 37 1.38 -15.14 0.58
N ASN A 38 2.17 -15.21 -0.49
CA ASN A 38 3.49 -15.82 -0.46
C ASN A 38 4.51 -14.88 0.22
N SER A 39 5.77 -15.30 0.32
CA SER A 39 6.83 -14.51 0.96
C SER A 39 7.04 -13.13 0.33
N GLU A 40 6.88 -13.00 -0.98
CA GLU A 40 7.01 -11.75 -1.72
C GLU A 40 5.83 -10.81 -1.41
N GLY A 41 4.60 -11.31 -1.47
CA GLY A 41 3.40 -10.55 -1.09
C GLY A 41 3.46 -10.08 0.36
N VAL A 42 3.94 -10.90 1.29
CA VAL A 42 4.14 -10.49 2.69
C VAL A 42 5.21 -9.39 2.81
N ALA A 43 6.29 -9.47 2.02
CA ALA A 43 7.33 -8.44 2.03
C ALA A 43 6.78 -7.09 1.52
N ILE A 44 6.08 -7.08 0.39
CA ILE A 44 5.44 -5.88 -0.18
C ILE A 44 4.44 -5.28 0.83
N HIS A 45 3.60 -6.12 1.46
CA HIS A 45 2.62 -5.63 2.44
C HIS A 45 3.29 -4.94 3.62
N ARG A 46 4.41 -5.47 4.11
CA ARG A 46 5.20 -4.86 5.19
C ARG A 46 5.81 -3.52 4.78
N GLU A 47 6.27 -3.38 3.55
CA GLU A 47 6.80 -2.10 3.04
C GLU A 47 5.71 -1.03 2.95
N ILE A 48 4.52 -1.41 2.47
CA ILE A 48 3.34 -0.54 2.45
C ILE A 48 2.99 -0.08 3.87
N ILE A 49 2.95 -1.00 4.84
CA ILE A 49 2.66 -0.66 6.25
C ILE A 49 3.70 0.33 6.80
N LYS A 50 5.00 0.09 6.54
CA LYS A 50 6.06 0.99 7.01
C LYS A 50 5.93 2.39 6.42
N GLU A 51 5.62 2.50 5.13
CA GLU A 51 5.40 3.80 4.49
C GLU A 51 4.21 4.53 5.11
N ILE A 52 3.09 3.81 5.34
CA ILE A 52 1.91 4.38 6.02
C ILE A 52 2.29 4.87 7.44
N GLU A 53 3.04 4.08 8.20
CA GLU A 53 3.51 4.47 9.53
C GLU A 53 4.41 5.71 9.49
N GLN A 54 5.30 5.80 8.50
CA GLN A 54 6.18 6.95 8.28
C GLN A 54 5.40 8.23 7.95
N ARG A 55 4.27 8.12 7.24
CA ARG A 55 3.36 9.23 6.93
C ARG A 55 2.43 9.63 8.08
N GLY A 56 2.53 8.96 9.24
CA GLY A 56 1.70 9.27 10.42
C GLY A 56 0.43 8.41 10.52
N GLY A 57 0.35 7.31 9.77
CA GLY A 57 -0.78 6.38 9.78
C GLY A 57 -1.89 6.78 8.79
N LEU A 58 -2.85 5.86 8.57
CA LEU A 58 -3.96 6.07 7.63
C LEU A 58 -4.79 7.32 7.96
N SER A 59 -4.96 7.63 9.24
CA SER A 59 -5.71 8.81 9.69
C SER A 59 -5.06 10.13 9.31
N ALA A 60 -3.78 10.16 8.98
CA ALA A 60 -3.07 11.40 8.64
C ALA A 60 -3.49 11.97 7.28
N PHE A 61 -3.89 11.11 6.35
CA PHE A 61 -4.20 11.48 4.97
C PHE A 61 -5.56 10.96 4.46
N MET A 62 -6.26 10.14 5.27
CA MET A 62 -7.68 9.82 5.09
C MET A 62 -8.49 10.30 6.32
N PRO A 63 -8.77 11.60 6.43
CA PRO A 63 -9.73 12.09 7.43
C PRO A 63 -11.15 11.62 7.07
N ASP A 64 -11.92 11.26 8.10
CA ASP A 64 -13.32 10.81 8.00
C ASP A 64 -14.25 11.76 7.22
#